data_AF-A0A438E1B0-F1
#
_entry.id   AF-A0A438E1B0-F1
#
_cell.length_a   1.000
_cell.length_b   1.000
_cell.length_c   1.000
_cell.angle_alpha   90.00
_cell.angle_beta   90.00
_cell.angle_gamma   90.00
#
_symmetry.space_group_name_H-M   'P 1'
#
loop_
_entity.id
_entity.type
_entity.pdbx_description
1 polymer ?
#
loop_
_entity_poly.entity_id
_entity_poly.type
_entity_poly.pdbx_seq_one_letter_code
_entity_poly.pdbx_strand_id
1 'polypeptide(L)'
;MSFLKELREPTDSATMTQAQRTELDGQRLKDLKAKNYLFQAIDRSILEAILCKDTSKHIWDSMKKKYQGSARAKRQQLQALRTGVRKNFE
;
A
#
# COMPACT_ATOMS: atom_id res chain seq x y z
N MET A 1 12.56 2.48 28.45
CA MET A 1 11.26 2.02 27.93
C MET A 1 10.59 3.18 27.21
N SER A 2 11.10 3.51 26.03
CA SER A 2 10.86 4.75 25.27
C SER A 2 10.03 4.48 24.00
N PHE A 3 9.02 3.60 24.08
CA PHE A 3 8.34 3.07 22.90
C PHE A 3 6.83 3.36 22.82
N LEU A 4 6.32 4.33 23.58
CA LEU A 4 4.92 4.79 23.47
C LEU A 4 4.82 6.31 23.65
N LYS A 5 5.57 7.09 22.86
CA LYS A 5 5.44 8.56 22.81
C LYS A 5 5.20 9.08 21.40
N GLU A 6 4.33 8.44 20.63
CA GLU A 6 4.07 8.91 19.27
C GLU A 6 2.64 8.67 18.79
N LEU A 7 1.67 9.01 19.64
CA LEU A 7 0.31 9.38 19.21
C LEU A 7 -0.21 10.51 20.10
N ARG A 8 0.62 11.55 20.30
CA ARG A 8 0.14 12.80 20.87
C ARG A 8 -0.45 13.62 19.73
N GLU A 9 -1.77 13.52 19.54
CA GLU A 9 -2.55 14.61 18.95
C GLU A 9 -2.12 15.91 19.66
N PRO A 10 -1.67 16.96 18.94
CA PRO A 10 -1.35 18.20 19.61
C PRO A 10 -2.65 18.86 20.04
N THR A 11 -3.01 18.68 21.31
CA THR A 11 -4.07 19.42 22.02
C THR A 11 -3.78 20.91 22.19
N ASP A 12 -2.72 21.45 21.57
CA ASP A 12 -2.34 22.86 21.69
C ASP A 12 -2.29 23.55 20.32
N SER A 13 -3.37 23.43 19.53
CA SER A 13 -3.54 24.25 18.32
C SER A 13 -3.72 25.75 18.62
N ALA A 14 -3.69 26.16 19.89
CA ALA A 14 -3.87 27.54 20.32
C ALA A 14 -2.55 28.32 20.49
N THR A 15 -1.40 27.65 20.63
CA THR A 15 -0.12 28.29 21.02
C THR A 15 1.03 28.10 20.02
N MET A 16 0.81 27.44 18.87
CA MET A 16 1.85 27.26 17.86
C MET A 16 2.00 28.49 16.95
N THR A 17 3.25 28.95 16.81
CA THR A 17 3.67 30.04 15.91
C THR A 17 3.38 29.65 14.45
N GLN A 18 3.11 30.65 13.58
CA GLN A 18 2.79 30.44 12.17
C GLN A 18 3.79 29.50 11.46
N ALA A 19 5.09 29.67 11.71
CA ALA A 19 6.14 28.84 11.14
C ALA A 19 6.03 27.35 11.52
N GLN A 20 5.68 27.05 12.77
CA GLN A 20 5.50 25.66 13.22
C GLN A 20 4.28 25.00 12.60
N ARG A 21 3.19 25.76 12.38
CA ARG A 21 2.00 25.25 11.68
C ARG A 21 2.33 24.88 10.24
N THR A 22 3.02 25.76 9.52
CA THR A 22 3.45 25.52 8.14
C THR A 22 4.37 24.31 8.03
N GLU A 23 5.26 24.11 9.00
CA GLU A 23 6.14 22.94 9.04
C GLU A 23 5.33 21.65 9.26
N LEU A 24 4.41 21.64 10.22
CA LEU A 24 3.54 20.49 10.49
C LEU A 24 2.65 20.16 9.28
N ASP A 25 2.08 21.15 8.62
CA ASP A 25 1.27 20.96 7.42
C ASP A 25 2.13 20.44 6.25
N GLY A 26 3.36 20.91 6.13
CA GLY A 26 4.34 20.39 5.18
C GLY A 26 4.69 18.91 5.45
N GLN A 27 4.83 18.51 6.71
CA GLN A 27 5.05 17.12 7.10
C GLN A 27 3.81 16.26 6.81
N ARG A 28 2.61 16.75 7.17
CA ARG A 28 1.33 16.07 6.86
C ARG A 28 1.14 15.89 5.36
N LEU A 29 1.48 16.88 4.55
CA LEU A 29 1.37 16.79 3.10
C LEU A 29 2.30 15.70 2.54
N LYS A 30 3.53 15.59 3.05
CA LYS A 30 4.46 14.52 2.66
C LYS A 30 3.93 13.14 3.05
N ASP A 31 3.40 13.00 4.26
CA ASP A 31 2.79 11.77 4.75
C ASP A 31 1.57 11.37 3.90
N LEU A 32 0.66 12.31 3.62
CA LEU A 32 -0.49 12.08 2.75
C LEU A 32 -0.08 11.67 1.34
N LYS A 33 0.97 12.29 0.79
CA LYS A 33 1.50 11.94 -0.52
C LYS A 33 2.06 10.51 -0.53
N ALA A 34 2.81 10.13 0.50
CA ALA A 34 3.33 8.77 0.64
C ALA A 34 2.19 7.74 0.76
N LYS A 35 1.18 8.01 1.60
CA LYS A 35 -0.02 7.18 1.73
C LYS A 35 -0.76 7.03 0.40
N ASN A 36 -0.95 8.12 -0.34
CA ASN A 36 -1.62 8.09 -1.65
C ASN A 36 -0.86 7.21 -2.66
N TYR A 37 0.47 7.32 -2.73
CA TYR A 37 1.27 6.44 -3.60
C TYR A 37 1.12 4.96 -3.22
N LEU A 38 1.12 4.65 -1.92
CA LEU A 38 0.88 3.28 -1.44
C LEU A 38 -0.50 2.78 -1.84
N PHE A 39 -1.55 3.60 -1.69
CA PHE A 39 -2.90 3.23 -2.11
C PHE A 39 -3.01 3.01 -3.62
N GLN A 40 -2.31 3.80 -4.45
CA GLN A 40 -2.28 3.61 -5.90
C GLN A 40 -1.57 2.31 -6.31
N ALA A 41 -0.55 1.90 -5.55
CA ALA A 41 0.19 0.67 -5.81
C ALA A 41 -0.57 -0.60 -5.37
N ILE A 42 -1.62 -0.46 -4.55
CA ILE A 42 -2.42 -1.58 -4.06
C ILE A 42 -3.65 -1.76 -4.95
N ASP A 43 -3.83 -2.98 -5.46
CA ASP A 43 -5.02 -3.33 -6.23
C ASP A 43 -6.30 -3.10 -5.40
N ARG A 44 -7.32 -2.50 -6.02
CA ARG A 44 -8.64 -2.26 -5.39
C ARG A 44 -9.23 -3.51 -4.74
N SER A 45 -9.00 -4.64 -5.37
CA SER A 45 -9.51 -5.93 -4.91
C SER A 45 -8.79 -6.50 -3.68
N ILE A 46 -7.64 -5.94 -3.29
CA ILE A 46 -6.95 -6.20 -2.02
C ILE A 46 -7.54 -5.30 -0.93
N LEU A 47 -7.83 -4.03 -1.26
CA LEU A 47 -8.50 -3.10 -0.35
C LEU A 47 -9.88 -3.61 0.06
N GLU A 48 -10.67 -4.12 -0.89
CA GLU A 48 -11.96 -4.77 -0.61
C GLU A 48 -11.81 -5.97 0.33
N ALA A 49 -10.75 -6.78 0.15
CA ALA A 49 -10.50 -7.92 1.03
C ALA A 49 -10.15 -7.49 2.46
N ILE A 50 -9.46 -6.36 2.62
CA ILE A 50 -9.15 -5.77 3.94
C ILE A 50 -10.42 -5.19 4.59
N LEU A 51 -11.25 -4.48 3.82
CA LEU A 51 -12.45 -3.82 4.33
C LEU A 51 -13.59 -4.80 4.68
N CYS A 52 -13.71 -5.92 3.96
CA CYS A 52 -14.81 -6.87 4.14
C CYS A 52 -14.52 -7.99 5.16
N LYS A 53 -13.34 -8.03 5.80
CA LYS A 53 -12.95 -9.13 6.69
C LYS A 53 -12.53 -8.59 8.06
N ASP A 54 -13.08 -9.18 9.10
CA ASP A 54 -12.94 -8.67 10.48
C ASP A 54 -11.61 -9.03 11.15
N THR A 55 -10.90 -10.06 10.65
CA THR A 55 -9.65 -10.51 11.25
C THR A 55 -8.52 -10.59 10.23
N SER A 56 -7.31 -10.28 10.67
CA SER A 56 -6.09 -10.40 9.86
C SER A 56 -5.90 -11.81 9.28
N LYS A 57 -6.36 -12.84 10.00
CA LYS A 57 -6.35 -14.22 9.51
C LYS A 57 -7.28 -14.41 8.31
N HIS A 58 -8.51 -13.89 8.38
CA HIS A 58 -9.45 -13.98 7.26
C HIS A 58 -8.98 -13.20 6.03
N ILE A 59 -8.35 -12.04 6.23
CA ILE A 59 -7.70 -11.27 5.14
C ILE A 59 -6.60 -12.13 4.50
N TRP A 60 -5.69 -12.66 5.32
CA TRP A 60 -4.57 -13.48 4.86
C TRP A 60 -5.02 -14.72 4.09
N ASP A 61 -5.97 -15.48 4.61
CA ASP A 61 -6.47 -16.69 3.97
C ASP A 61 -7.20 -16.38 2.65
N SER A 62 -7.95 -15.27 2.60
CA SER A 62 -8.62 -14.81 1.37
C SER A 62 -7.59 -14.43 0.29
N MET A 63 -6.55 -13.68 0.68
CA MET A 63 -5.45 -13.31 -0.20
C MET A 63 -4.71 -14.54 -0.72
N LYS A 64 -4.37 -15.49 0.16
CA LYS A 64 -3.71 -16.73 -0.20
C LYS A 64 -4.52 -17.53 -1.22
N LYS A 65 -5.83 -17.66 -1.00
CA LYS A 65 -6.74 -18.36 -1.92
C LYS A 65 -6.81 -17.66 -3.29
N LYS A 66 -6.95 -16.34 -3.29
CA LYS A 66 -7.08 -15.55 -4.52
C LYS A 66 -5.85 -15.61 -5.42
N TYR A 67 -4.65 -15.58 -4.82
CA TYR A 67 -3.39 -15.59 -5.57
C TYR A 67 -2.76 -16.99 -5.67
N GLN A 68 -3.47 -18.04 -5.23
CA GLN A 68 -3.01 -19.41 -5.35
C GLN A 68 -2.80 -19.77 -6.83
N GLY A 69 -1.64 -20.36 -7.15
CA GLY A 69 -1.32 -20.75 -8.53
C GLY A 69 -0.97 -19.60 -9.48
N SER A 70 -1.08 -18.33 -9.04
CA SER A 70 -0.76 -17.16 -9.86
C SER A 70 0.70 -17.14 -10.36
N ALA A 71 1.63 -17.72 -9.60
CA ALA A 71 3.02 -17.86 -10.00
C ALA A 71 3.19 -18.72 -11.27
N ARG A 72 2.39 -19.79 -11.41
CA ARG A 72 2.41 -20.63 -12.62
C ARG A 72 1.84 -19.89 -13.82
N ALA A 73 0.74 -19.17 -13.63
CA ALA A 73 0.11 -18.36 -14.68
C ALA A 73 1.05 -17.23 -15.16
N LYS A 74 1.68 -16.49 -14.23
CA LYS A 74 2.69 -15.47 -14.55
C LYS A 74 3.89 -16.05 -15.30
N ARG A 75 4.37 -17.24 -14.89
CA ARG A 75 5.46 -17.95 -15.57
C ARG A 75 5.05 -18.34 -17.00
N GLN A 76 3.84 -18.84 -17.21
CA GLN A 76 3.33 -19.18 -18.55
C GLN A 76 3.19 -17.94 -19.43
N GLN A 77 2.62 -16.84 -18.93
CA GLN A 77 2.55 -15.56 -19.66
C GLN A 77 3.94 -15.06 -20.05
N LEU A 78 4.90 -15.07 -19.13
CA LEU A 78 6.27 -14.65 -19.42
C LEU A 78 6.93 -15.52 -20.49
N GLN A 79 6.71 -16.84 -20.44
CA GLN A 79 7.22 -17.73 -21.47
C GLN A 79 6.56 -17.47 -22.83
N ALA A 80 5.24 -17.24 -22.87
CA ALA A 80 4.54 -16.88 -24.10
C ALA A 80 5.11 -15.61 -24.75
N LEU A 81 5.38 -14.57 -23.94
CA LEU A 81 6.02 -13.33 -24.40
C LEU A 81 7.42 -13.59 -24.96
N ARG A 82 8.25 -14.39 -24.26
CA ARG A 82 9.60 -14.75 -24.73
C ARG A 82 9.57 -15.52 -26.05
N THR A 83 8.65 -16.47 -26.19
CA THR A 83 8.51 -17.24 -27.43
C THR A 83 7.89 -16.40 -28.55
N GLY A 84 6.99 -15.48 -28.25
CA GLY A 84 6.39 -14.56 -29.22
C GLY A 84 7.41 -13.57 -29.78
N VAL A 85 8.26 -13.00 -28.93
CA VAL A 85 9.37 -12.15 -29.37
C VAL A 85 10.35 -12.94 -30.23
N ARG A 86 10.69 -14.18 -29.86
CA ARG A 86 11.61 -15.02 -30.66
C ARG A 86 11.08 -15.34 -32.06
N LYS A 87 9.76 -15.50 -32.23
CA LYS A 87 9.13 -15.75 -33.54
C LYS A 87 9.04 -14.53 -34.46
N ASN A 88 9.28 -13.32 -33.96
CA ASN A 88 9.26 -12.10 -34.77
C ASN A 88 10.62 -11.78 -35.44
N PHE A 89 11.63 -12.63 -35.22
CA PHE A 89 12.99 -12.48 -35.74
C PHE A 89 13.42 -13.65 -36.67
N GLU A 90 12.49 -14.55 -37.01
CA GLU A 90 12.62 -15.56 -38.07
C GLU A 90 11.66 -15.22 -39.20
#